data_AF-A0A2J0PF16-F1
#
_entry.id   AF-A0A2J0PF16-F1
#
_cell.length_a   1.000
_cell.length_b   1.000
_cell.length_c   1.000
_cell.angle_alpha   90.00
_cell.angle_beta   90.00
_cell.angle_gamma   90.00
#
_symmetry.space_group_name_H-M   'P 1'
#
loop_
_entity.id
_entity.type
_entity.pdbx_description
1 polymer ?
#
loop_
_entity_poly.entity_id
_entity_poly.type
_entity_poly.pdbx_seq_one_letter_code
_entity_poly.pdbx_strand_id
1 'polypeptide(L)'
;MSGLSSSAQKLTRAQIYVLRRMASGTIYDISGNFRRARERRTFMGNPDDVTCRSSPVLFRLGLVELCQPVRHLEPGLYYRLKLSSSGHEALKANAHL
;
A
#
# COMPACT_ATOMS: atom_id res chain seq x y z
N MET A 1 8.50 7.57 -29.35
CA MET A 1 8.25 8.68 -28.42
C MET A 1 9.01 8.40 -27.14
N SER A 2 10.07 9.16 -26.95
CA SER A 2 11.04 9.11 -25.87
C SER A 2 10.49 9.72 -24.58
N GLY A 3 10.92 9.17 -23.43
CA GLY A 3 10.94 9.92 -22.18
C GLY A 3 10.00 9.42 -21.09
N LEU A 4 10.35 8.31 -20.43
CA LEU A 4 10.09 8.19 -19.01
C LEU A 4 11.44 7.95 -18.33
N SER A 5 12.11 9.04 -18.00
CA SER A 5 13.13 9.03 -16.95
C SER A 5 12.43 8.63 -15.66
N SER A 6 12.34 7.32 -15.41
CA SER A 6 11.98 6.81 -14.10
C SER A 6 13.18 7.10 -13.22
N SER A 7 13.21 8.29 -12.61
CA SER A 7 13.90 8.43 -11.33
C SER A 7 13.25 7.41 -10.42
N ALA A 8 13.83 6.21 -10.33
CA ALA A 8 13.36 5.14 -9.47
C ALA A 8 13.37 5.71 -8.06
N GLN A 9 12.22 6.22 -7.61
CA GLN A 9 12.15 6.96 -6.37
C GLN A 9 12.49 5.96 -5.27
N LYS A 10 13.65 6.17 -4.63
CA LYS A 10 14.21 5.20 -3.70
C LYS A 10 13.23 5.02 -2.55
N LEU A 11 12.69 3.81 -2.43
CA LEU A 11 11.79 3.47 -1.34
C LEU A 11 12.56 3.49 -0.01
N THR A 12 11.92 4.02 1.02
CA THR A 12 12.40 3.93 2.40
C THR A 12 12.25 2.50 2.92
N ARG A 13 13.03 2.13 3.96
CA ARG A 13 12.89 0.82 4.62
C ARG A 13 11.48 0.58 5.17
N ALA A 14 10.82 1.63 5.67
CA ALA A 14 9.44 1.54 6.15
C ALA A 14 8.43 1.24 5.02
N GLN A 15 8.63 1.81 3.83
CA GLN A 15 7.80 1.51 2.65
C GLN A 15 8.03 0.08 2.16
N ILE A 16 9.29 -0.35 2.07
CA ILE A 16 9.65 -1.74 1.69
C ILE A 16 9.07 -2.72 2.70
N TYR A 17 9.14 -2.41 4.00
CA TYR A 17 8.56 -3.23 5.05
C TYR A 17 7.04 -3.41 4.87
N VAL A 18 6.31 -2.34 4.56
CA VAL A 18 4.86 -2.42 4.29
C VAL A 18 4.57 -3.28 3.06
N LEU A 19 5.35 -3.14 1.98
CA LEU A 19 5.20 -4.01 0.79
C LEU A 19 5.45 -5.50 1.14
N ARG A 20 6.46 -5.80 1.96
CA ARG A 20 6.74 -7.17 2.45
C ARG A 20 5.58 -7.72 3.27
N ARG A 21 5.04 -6.91 4.18
CA ARG A 21 3.90 -7.31 5.02
C ARG A 21 2.67 -7.58 4.17
N MET A 22 2.38 -6.75 3.17
CA MET A 22 1.29 -7.01 2.22
C MET A 22 1.54 -8.30 1.43
N ALA A 23 2.76 -8.54 0.95
CA ALA A 23 3.12 -9.78 0.24
C ALA A 23 2.92 -11.03 1.12
N SER A 24 3.15 -10.91 2.43
CA SER A 24 2.92 -11.98 3.40
C SER A 24 1.44 -12.14 3.83
N GLY A 25 0.52 -11.40 3.21
CA GLY A 25 -0.91 -11.46 3.52
C GLY A 25 -1.39 -10.52 4.62
N THR A 26 -0.54 -9.64 5.16
CA THR A 26 -1.00 -8.61 6.09
C THR A 26 -1.95 -7.65 5.37
N ILE A 27 -3.13 -7.43 5.94
CA ILE A 27 -4.18 -6.63 5.31
C ILE A 27 -3.98 -5.16 5.64
N TYR A 28 -4.06 -4.32 4.60
CA TYR A 28 -4.07 -2.87 4.74
C TYR A 28 -5.28 -2.30 4.03
N ASP A 29 -5.85 -1.24 4.60
CA ASP A 29 -6.93 -0.47 4.01
C ASP A 29 -6.53 1.00 3.84
N ILE A 30 -7.10 1.68 2.85
CA ILE A 30 -6.94 3.12 2.60
C ILE A 30 -8.30 3.84 2.68
N SER A 31 -8.34 5.06 3.19
CA SER A 31 -9.55 5.88 3.21
C SER A 31 -9.97 6.28 1.79
N GLY A 32 -11.27 6.53 1.56
CA GLY A 32 -11.78 6.92 0.24
C GLY A 32 -11.18 8.21 -0.35
N ASN A 33 -10.67 9.11 0.51
CA ASN A 33 -9.92 10.30 0.08
C ASN A 33 -8.41 10.07 -0.08
N PHE A 34 -7.93 8.83 0.11
CA PHE A 34 -6.54 8.41 0.01
C PHE A 34 -5.53 9.11 0.92
N ARG A 35 -5.99 9.81 1.97
CA ARG A 35 -5.11 10.54 2.91
C ARG A 35 -4.69 9.70 4.11
N ARG A 36 -5.48 8.71 4.48
CA ARG A 36 -5.25 7.85 5.65
C ARG A 36 -5.22 6.39 5.22
N ALA A 37 -4.44 5.59 5.92
CA ALA A 37 -4.47 4.15 5.77
C ALA A 37 -4.17 3.48 7.09
N ARG A 38 -4.51 2.20 7.17
CA ARG A 38 -4.32 1.38 8.36
C ARG A 38 -3.88 -0.02 7.99
N GLU A 39 -3.05 -0.60 8.85
CA GLU A 39 -2.87 -2.04 8.94
C GLU A 39 -4.04 -2.60 9.74
N ARG A 40 -4.74 -3.59 9.18
CA ARG A 40 -5.81 -4.27 9.91
C ARG A 40 -5.19 -5.31 10.83
N ARG A 41 -5.38 -5.13 12.14
CA ARG A 41 -4.88 -6.06 13.16
C ARG A 41 -5.99 -6.46 14.12
N THR A 42 -5.76 -7.57 14.81
CA THR A 42 -6.59 -8.00 15.92
C THR A 42 -5.72 -8.23 17.14
N PHE A 43 -6.18 -7.78 18.31
CA PHE A 43 -5.59 -8.06 19.60
C PHE A 43 -6.66 -8.65 20.52
N MET A 44 -6.43 -9.85 21.06
CA MET A 44 -7.42 -10.58 21.87
C MET A 44 -8.80 -10.69 21.21
N GLY A 45 -8.84 -10.91 19.88
CA GLY A 45 -10.07 -11.00 19.10
C GLY A 45 -10.75 -9.68 18.76
N ASN A 46 -10.27 -8.55 19.29
CA ASN A 46 -10.81 -7.22 19.02
C ASN A 46 -10.00 -6.49 17.93
N PRO A 47 -10.62 -5.61 17.13
CA PRO A 47 -9.89 -4.76 16.19
C PRO A 47 -8.87 -3.87 16.92
N ASP A 48 -7.63 -3.87 16.42
CA ASP A 48 -6.51 -3.06 16.93
C ASP A 48 -5.76 -2.41 15.76
N ASP A 49 -6.51 -1.77 14.86
CA ASP A 49 -5.98 -1.22 13.62
C ASP A 49 -4.89 -0.16 13.88
N VAL A 50 -3.76 -0.27 13.18
CA VAL A 50 -2.63 0.64 13.33
C VAL A 50 -2.53 1.59 12.14
N THR A 51 -2.39 2.89 12.40
CA THR A 51 -2.21 3.88 11.32
C THR A 51 -0.95 3.58 10.51
N CYS A 52 -1.08 3.54 9.18
CA CYS A 52 0.02 3.33 8.25
C CYS A 52 0.22 4.55 7.35
N ARG A 53 1.30 5.31 7.57
CA ARG A 53 1.63 6.50 6.75
C ARG A 53 2.26 6.15 5.40
N SER A 54 2.80 4.94 5.25
CA SER A 54 3.43 4.50 4.00
C SER A 54 2.40 4.14 2.93
N SER A 55 1.28 3.51 3.28
CA SER A 55 0.31 3.03 2.29
C SER A 55 -0.28 4.12 1.39
N PRO A 56 -0.64 5.33 1.86
CA PRO A 56 -1.07 6.43 0.98
C PRO A 56 0.01 6.85 -0.02
N VAL A 57 1.28 6.82 0.39
CA VAL A 57 2.40 7.14 -0.50
C VAL A 57 2.57 6.04 -1.54
N LEU A 58 2.59 4.78 -1.10
CA LEU A 58 2.69 3.62 -1.99
C LEU A 58 1.55 3.59 -3.02
N PHE A 59 0.34 3.98 -2.62
CA PHE A 59 -0.82 4.07 -3.51
C PHE A 59 -0.63 5.14 -4.58
N ARG A 60 -0.17 6.35 -4.20
CA ARG A 60 0.15 7.41 -5.17
C ARG A 60 1.28 7.05 -6.13
N LEU A 61 2.23 6.23 -5.67
CA LEU A 61 3.31 5.67 -6.51
C LEU A 61 2.83 4.52 -7.41
N GLY A 62 1.58 4.09 -7.30
CA GLY A 62 1.02 2.97 -8.06
C GLY A 62 1.60 1.60 -7.66
N LEU A 63 2.26 1.49 -6.51
CA LEU A 63 2.87 0.24 -6.01
C LEU A 63 1.86 -0.63 -5.24
N VAL A 64 0.74 -0.05 -4.84
CA VAL A 64 -0.41 -0.75 -4.28
C VAL A 64 -1.66 -0.19 -4.92
N GLU A 65 -2.70 -1.02 -5.02
CA GLU A 65 -3.96 -0.68 -5.66
C GLU A 65 -5.14 -1.21 -4.86
N LEU A 66 -6.34 -0.73 -5.18
CA LEU A 66 -7.56 -1.25 -4.56
C LEU A 66 -7.75 -2.72 -4.96
N CYS A 67 -8.17 -3.57 -4.02
CA CYS A 67 -8.47 -4.97 -4.31
C CYS A 67 -9.57 -5.13 -5.35
N GLN A 68 -10.56 -4.24 -5.32
CA GLN A 68 -11.70 -4.24 -6.22
C GLN A 68 -11.86 -2.85 -6.85
N PRO A 69 -12.23 -2.77 -8.14
CA PRO A 69 -12.57 -1.51 -8.76
C PRO A 69 -13.83 -0.96 -8.12
N VAL A 70 -13.78 0.28 -7.63
CA VAL A 70 -14.92 0.96 -7.04
C VAL A 70 -15.26 2.18 -7.90
N ARG A 71 -16.53 2.30 -8.32
CA ARG A 71 -17.00 3.43 -9.14
C ARG A 71 -17.00 4.75 -8.37
N HIS A 72 -17.27 4.68 -7.06
CA HIS A 72 -17.31 5.82 -6.17
C HIS A 72 -16.72 5.47 -4.80
N LEU A 73 -15.83 6.32 -4.29
CA LEU A 73 -15.18 6.12 -3.00
C LEU A 73 -15.70 7.14 -2.00
N GLU A 74 -16.33 6.63 -0.95
CA GLU A 74 -16.85 7.42 0.14
C GLU A 74 -15.70 7.87 1.05
N PRO A 75 -15.51 9.18 1.30
CA PRO A 75 -14.39 9.68 2.10
C PRO A 75 -14.28 9.10 3.52
N GLY A 76 -15.41 8.71 4.11
CA GLY A 76 -15.49 8.13 5.46
C GLY A 76 -15.24 6.62 5.54
N LEU A 77 -15.17 5.93 4.40
CA LEU A 77 -14.96 4.49 4.35
C LEU A 77 -13.51 4.11 4.04
N TYR A 78 -13.18 2.87 4.38
CA TYR A 78 -11.88 2.26 4.14
C TYR A 78 -12.00 1.11 3.14
N TYR A 79 -11.04 1.05 2.22
CA TYR A 79 -11.02 0.12 1.09
C TYR A 79 -9.74 -0.68 1.10
N ARG A 80 -9.85 -1.99 0.86
CA ARG A 80 -8.71 -2.89 0.95
C ARG A 80 -7.71 -2.67 -0.18
N LEU A 81 -6.44 -2.66 0.18
CA LEU A 81 -5.31 -2.60 -0.75
C LEU A 81 -4.72 -3.99 -1.02
N LYS A 82 -4.14 -4.14 -2.21
CA LYS A 82 -3.23 -5.22 -2.59
C LYS A 82 -2.00 -4.65 -3.29
N LEU A 83 -0.95 -5.46 -3.41
CA LEU A 83 0.19 -5.14 -4.28
C LEU A 83 -0.28 -5.08 -5.73
N SER A 84 0.20 -4.06 -6.45
CA SER A 84 0.12 -4.02 -7.90
C SER A 84 1.29 -4.82 -8.50
N SER A 85 1.28 -5.02 -9.82
CA SER A 85 2.41 -5.64 -10.52
C SER A 85 3.72 -4.86 -10.30
N SER A 86 3.68 -3.53 -10.37
CA SER A 86 4.85 -2.68 -10.09
C SER A 86 5.29 -2.75 -8.62
N GLY A 87 4.35 -2.94 -7.69
CA GLY A 87 4.65 -3.21 -6.29
C GLY A 87 5.45 -4.50 -6.09
N HIS A 88 5.07 -5.57 -6.79
CA HIS A 88 5.80 -6.84 -6.76
C HIS A 88 7.22 -6.69 -7.33
N GLU A 89 7.40 -5.99 -8.45
CA GLU A 89 8.72 -5.76 -9.04
C GLU A 89 9.59 -4.87 -8.14
N ALA A 90 9.02 -3.80 -7.57
CA ALA A 90 9.72 -2.97 -6.60
C ALA A 90 10.17 -3.79 -5.37
N LEU A 91 9.34 -4.72 -4.91
CA LEU A 91 9.71 -5.59 -3.79
C LEU A 91 10.88 -6.52 -4.14
N LYS A 92 10.85 -7.16 -5.33
CA LYS A 92 11.96 -8.01 -5.81
C LYS A 92 13.26 -7.23 -5.93
N ALA A 93 13.22 -6.03 -6.50
CA ALA A 93 14.39 -5.17 -6.63
C ALA A 93 15.02 -4.77 -5.28
N ASN A 94 14.24 -4.82 -4.19
CA ASN A 94 14.65 -4.47 -2.83
C ASN A 94 14.70 -5.70 -1.89
N ALA A 95 14.82 -6.92 -2.42
CA ALA A 95 14.82 -8.15 -1.63
C ALA A 95 16.00 -8.27 -0.65
N HIS A 96 17.10 -7.55 -0.92
CA HIS A 96 18.34 -7.60 -0.14
C HIS A 96 18.39 -6.65 1.07
N LEU A 97 17.34 -5.83 1.30
CA LEU A 97 17.28 -4.81 2.38
C LEU A 97 16.57 -5.27 3.66
#